data_AF-A0A834KKN4-F1
#
_entry.id   AF-A0A834KKN4-F1
#
_cell.length_a   1.000
_cell.length_b   1.000
_cell.length_c   1.000
_cell.angle_alpha   90.00
_cell.angle_beta   90.00
_cell.angle_gamma   90.00
#
_symmetry.space_group_name_H-M   'P 1'
#
loop_
_entity.id
_entity.type
_entity.pdbx_description
1 polymer ?
#
loop_
_entity_poly.entity_id
_entity_poly.type
_entity_poly.pdbx_seq_one_letter_code
_entity_poly.pdbx_strand_id
1 'polypeptide(L)'
;MSVSNTNAFRRFNSRPYSIKLPACQRFPFAINEYWEWAIRQFTFTMYHPVSTCKMGPRNDPIAVVDLKLRIYSVKGLRVVDASIMSTIVNGNNNTPVIMIGEKANAIIKKDWRY
;
A
#
# COMPACT_ATOMS: atom_id res chain seq x y z
N MET A 1 17.87 13.91 13.28
CA MET A 1 19.12 13.28 12.76
C MET A 1 18.92 13.02 11.28
N SER A 2 19.75 13.57 10.39
CA SER A 2 19.57 13.41 8.93
C SER A 2 20.36 12.21 8.42
N VAL A 3 19.71 11.25 7.76
CA VAL A 3 20.36 10.06 7.16
C VAL A 3 21.50 10.45 6.21
N SER A 4 21.30 11.55 5.46
CA SER A 4 22.27 12.09 4.50
C SER A 4 23.59 12.60 5.13
N ASN A 5 23.63 12.85 6.45
CA ASN A 5 24.83 13.34 7.15
C ASN A 5 25.60 12.24 7.90
N THR A 6 25.15 10.99 7.81
CA THR A 6 25.84 9.85 8.46
C THR A 6 27.22 9.59 7.84
N ASN A 7 28.10 8.89 8.58
CA ASN A 7 29.44 8.54 8.09
C ASN A 7 29.41 7.79 6.75
N ALA A 8 28.42 6.91 6.56
CA ALA A 8 28.24 6.14 5.32
C ALA A 8 28.06 7.04 4.10
N PHE A 9 27.23 8.09 4.20
CA PHE A 9 27.00 9.03 3.11
C PHE A 9 28.15 10.01 2.92
N ARG A 10 28.76 10.48 4.03
CA ARG A 10 29.91 11.41 3.98
C ARG A 10 31.14 10.78 3.31
N ARG A 11 31.34 9.47 3.44
CA ARG A 11 32.42 8.73 2.73
C ARG A 11 32.38 8.93 1.21
N PHE A 12 31.20 9.12 0.64
CA PHE A 12 31.01 9.36 -0.79
C PHE A 12 30.87 10.84 -1.16
N ASN A 13 31.19 11.76 -0.24
CA ASN A 13 30.96 13.21 -0.40
C ASN A 13 29.49 13.54 -0.79
N SER A 14 28.54 12.69 -0.37
CA SER A 14 27.11 12.90 -0.62
C SER A 14 26.63 14.13 0.14
N ARG A 15 25.79 14.95 -0.50
CA ARG A 15 25.23 16.17 0.06
C ARG A 15 23.71 16.18 -0.12
N PRO A 16 22.94 16.74 0.82
CA PRO A 16 21.51 16.96 0.59
C PRO A 16 21.29 17.78 -0.68
N TYR A 17 20.35 17.33 -1.53
CA TYR A 17 19.93 18.09 -2.70
C TYR A 17 19.10 19.30 -2.23
N SER A 18 19.74 20.47 -2.15
CA SER A 18 19.17 21.70 -1.58
C SER A 18 18.43 22.57 -2.60
N ILE A 19 18.39 22.17 -3.87
CA ILE A 19 17.63 22.88 -4.89
C ILE A 19 16.14 22.72 -4.60
N LYS A 20 15.49 23.85 -4.30
CA LYS A 20 14.07 23.88 -3.97
C LYS A 20 13.22 23.58 -5.21
N LEU A 21 12.14 22.82 -5.02
CA LEU A 21 11.12 22.64 -6.05
C LEU A 21 10.55 24.02 -6.46
N PRO A 22 10.27 24.26 -7.76
CA PRO A 22 9.69 25.52 -8.23
C PRO A 22 8.42 25.94 -7.47
N ALA A 23 7.56 24.98 -7.15
CA ALA A 23 6.32 25.23 -6.39
C ALA A 23 6.55 25.52 -4.88
N CYS A 24 7.77 25.36 -4.37
CA CYS A 24 8.10 25.48 -2.94
C CYS A 24 9.05 26.65 -2.62
N GLN A 25 9.31 27.55 -3.57
CA GLN A 25 10.34 28.60 -3.44
C GLN A 25 10.15 29.53 -2.23
N ARG A 26 8.90 29.73 -1.78
CA ARG A 26 8.57 30.60 -0.64
C ARG A 26 9.03 30.09 0.72
N PHE A 27 9.34 28.80 0.85
CA PHE A 27 9.75 28.21 2.12
C PHE A 27 11.28 28.08 2.20
N PRO A 28 11.90 28.35 3.37
CA PRO A 28 13.25 27.89 3.66
C PRO A 28 13.38 26.37 3.42
N PHE A 29 14.52 25.93 2.89
CA PHE A 29 14.75 24.50 2.66
C PHE A 29 14.83 23.73 3.99
N ALA A 30 14.33 22.49 3.99
CA ALA A 30 14.40 21.54 5.11
C ALA A 30 13.61 21.91 6.39
N ILE A 31 12.60 22.78 6.29
CA ILE A 31 11.58 22.95 7.34
C ILE A 31 10.33 22.13 7.03
N ASN A 32 9.45 21.93 8.01
CA ASN A 32 8.26 21.09 7.87
C ASN A 32 7.31 21.62 6.79
N GLU A 33 7.13 22.94 6.70
CA GLU A 33 6.27 23.62 5.73
C GLU A 33 6.77 23.40 4.29
N TYR A 34 8.09 23.37 4.10
CA TYR A 34 8.70 23.01 2.81
C TYR A 34 8.34 21.57 2.43
N TRP A 35 8.50 20.62 3.35
CA TRP A 35 8.24 19.20 3.08
C TRP A 35 6.76 18.90 2.88
N GLU A 36 5.86 19.50 3.66
CA GLU A 36 4.43 19.34 3.47
C GLU A 36 4.01 19.77 2.06
N TRP A 37 4.47 20.95 1.61
CA TRP A 37 4.14 21.45 0.28
C TRP A 37 4.81 20.62 -0.81
N ALA A 38 6.08 20.25 -0.64
CA ALA A 38 6.82 19.42 -1.58
C ALA A 38 6.14 18.07 -1.81
N ILE A 39 5.69 17.40 -0.75
CA ILE A 39 4.97 16.12 -0.83
C ILE A 39 3.68 16.28 -1.63
N ARG A 40 2.92 17.35 -1.44
CA ARG A 40 1.68 17.59 -2.22
C ARG A 40 1.93 17.79 -3.72
N GLN A 41 3.10 18.31 -4.11
CA GLN A 41 3.42 18.65 -5.50
C GLN A 41 4.18 17.54 -6.24
N PHE A 42 4.94 16.73 -5.51
CA PHE A 42 5.89 15.78 -6.10
C PHE A 42 5.52 14.31 -5.84
N THR A 43 4.46 14.04 -5.07
CA THR A 43 4.01 12.67 -4.83
C THR A 43 3.16 12.16 -5.99
N PHE A 44 3.39 10.91 -6.35
CA PHE A 44 2.57 10.14 -7.27
C PHE A 44 2.27 8.77 -6.65
N THR A 45 1.25 8.09 -7.16
CA THR A 45 0.94 6.74 -6.71
C THR A 45 2.02 5.77 -7.16
N MET A 46 2.43 4.85 -6.27
CA MET A 46 3.29 3.71 -6.63
C MET A 46 2.49 2.57 -7.29
N TYR A 47 1.26 2.83 -7.72
CA TYR A 47 0.39 1.91 -8.46
C TYR A 47 0.04 0.61 -7.69
N HIS A 48 -0.09 0.69 -6.37
CA HIS A 48 -0.53 -0.42 -5.51
C HIS A 48 -1.90 -0.18 -4.83
N PRO A 49 -2.99 0.10 -5.57
CA PRO A 49 -4.31 0.23 -4.95
C PRO A 49 -4.80 -1.12 -4.41
N VAL A 50 -5.48 -1.08 -3.27
CA VAL A 50 -6.01 -2.24 -2.54
C VAL A 50 -7.33 -1.88 -1.85
N SER A 51 -7.96 -2.87 -1.19
CA SER A 51 -9.06 -2.66 -0.21
C SER A 51 -10.43 -2.25 -0.75
N THR A 52 -10.64 -2.20 -2.07
CA THR A 52 -11.93 -1.85 -2.68
C THR A 52 -13.02 -2.93 -2.53
N CYS A 53 -12.66 -4.17 -2.19
CA CYS A 53 -13.57 -5.26 -1.81
C CYS A 53 -13.14 -5.89 -0.48
N LYS A 54 -12.89 -5.03 0.51
CA LYS A 54 -12.34 -5.37 1.83
C LYS A 54 -12.86 -6.69 2.41
N MET A 55 -11.95 -7.57 2.76
CA MET A 55 -12.23 -8.72 3.62
C MET A 55 -12.42 -8.27 5.06
N GLY A 56 -13.48 -8.76 5.71
CA GLY A 56 -13.77 -8.43 7.11
C GLY A 56 -14.86 -9.32 7.72
N PRO A 57 -15.18 -9.14 9.01
CA PRO A 57 -16.30 -9.81 9.64
C PRO A 57 -17.65 -9.21 9.19
N ARG A 58 -18.76 -9.93 9.38
CA ARG A 58 -20.10 -9.50 8.93
C ARG A 58 -20.60 -8.22 9.62
N ASN A 59 -20.07 -7.91 10.80
CA ASN A 59 -20.38 -6.68 11.53
C ASN A 59 -19.49 -5.49 11.13
N ASP A 60 -18.51 -5.67 10.24
CA ASP A 60 -17.77 -4.57 9.63
C ASP A 60 -18.63 -3.96 8.51
N PRO A 61 -19.10 -2.70 8.67
CA PRO A 61 -20.07 -2.10 7.74
C PRO A 61 -19.51 -1.87 6.33
N ILE A 62 -18.19 -1.93 6.16
CA ILE A 62 -17.53 -1.74 4.86
C ILE A 62 -16.91 -3.04 4.30
N ALA A 63 -17.13 -4.19 4.95
CA ALA A 63 -16.64 -5.46 4.44
C ALA A 63 -17.50 -5.96 3.27
N VAL A 64 -16.83 -6.42 2.20
CA VAL A 64 -17.46 -6.95 0.98
C VAL A 64 -17.37 -8.47 0.93
N VAL A 65 -16.25 -9.03 1.40
CA VAL A 65 -16.04 -10.48 1.44
C VAL A 65 -15.78 -11.01 2.85
N ASP A 66 -16.16 -12.26 3.09
CA ASP A 66 -15.84 -12.97 4.32
C ASP A 66 -14.44 -13.60 4.33
N LEU A 67 -14.06 -14.28 5.42
CA LEU A 67 -12.77 -14.95 5.57
C LEU A 67 -12.55 -16.14 4.61
N LYS A 68 -13.60 -16.57 3.89
CA LYS A 68 -13.52 -17.56 2.80
C LYS A 68 -13.53 -16.87 1.42
N LEU A 69 -13.36 -15.55 1.37
CA LEU A 69 -13.34 -14.73 0.16
C LEU A 69 -14.69 -14.69 -0.59
N ARG A 70 -15.78 -15.07 0.08
CA ARG A 70 -17.12 -15.07 -0.52
C ARG A 70 -17.75 -13.71 -0.37
N ILE A 71 -18.37 -13.22 -1.44
CA ILE A 71 -19.10 -11.95 -1.39
C ILE A 71 -20.31 -12.11 -0.45
N TYR A 72 -20.51 -11.15 0.45
CA TYR A 72 -21.70 -11.12 1.27
C TYR A 72 -22.97 -11.02 0.41
N SER A 73 -23.99 -11.82 0.75
CA SER A 73 -25.29 -11.86 0.07
C SER A 73 -25.31 -12.41 -1.37
N VAL A 74 -24.17 -12.84 -1.92
CA VAL A 74 -24.10 -13.47 -3.25
C VAL A 74 -23.58 -14.91 -3.13
N LYS A 75 -24.32 -15.86 -3.71
CA LYS A 75 -23.94 -17.28 -3.70
C LYS A 75 -22.99 -17.58 -4.88
N GLY A 76 -22.01 -18.45 -4.64
CA GLY A 76 -21.12 -18.96 -5.69
C GLY A 76 -20.09 -17.96 -6.22
N LEU A 77 -19.97 -16.76 -5.66
CA LEU A 77 -19.07 -15.71 -6.13
C LEU A 77 -18.00 -15.36 -5.08
N ARG A 78 -16.77 -15.16 -5.54
CA ARG A 78 -15.62 -14.77 -4.72
C ARG A 78 -14.81 -13.66 -5.40
N VAL A 79 -14.06 -12.92 -4.60
CA VAL A 79 -13.03 -11.98 -5.07
C VAL A 79 -11.67 -12.48 -4.61
N VAL A 80 -10.71 -12.58 -5.53
CA VAL A 80 -9.39 -13.18 -5.28
C VAL A 80 -8.30 -12.33 -5.93
N ASP A 81 -8.08 -11.14 -5.37
CA ASP A 81 -7.04 -10.20 -5.84
C ASP A 81 -6.65 -9.23 -4.70
N ALA A 82 -5.98 -8.11 -5.02
CA ALA A 82 -5.57 -7.14 -4.02
C ALA A 82 -6.71 -6.34 -3.36
N SER A 83 -7.89 -6.31 -3.98
CA SER A 83 -9.04 -5.55 -3.48
C SER A 83 -9.55 -6.07 -2.14
N ILE A 84 -9.31 -7.36 -1.83
CA ILE A 84 -9.76 -7.97 -0.57
C ILE A 84 -8.89 -7.60 0.63
N MET A 85 -7.69 -7.06 0.43
CA MET A 85 -6.78 -6.73 1.53
C MET A 85 -7.43 -5.67 2.43
N SER A 86 -7.44 -5.88 3.75
CA SER A 86 -8.04 -4.91 4.67
C SER A 86 -7.23 -3.62 4.82
N THR A 87 -5.91 -3.71 4.63
CA THR A 87 -4.95 -2.60 4.60
C THR A 87 -3.84 -2.93 3.61
N ILE A 88 -3.15 -1.92 3.08
CA ILE A 88 -1.97 -2.12 2.23
C ILE A 88 -0.84 -2.75 3.05
N VAL A 89 -0.09 -3.66 2.44
CA VAL A 89 1.10 -4.26 3.06
C VAL A 89 2.29 -3.31 3.00
N ASN A 90 3.27 -3.52 3.89
CA ASN A 90 4.57 -2.86 3.78
C ASN A 90 5.42 -3.55 2.70
N GLY A 91 5.39 -3.02 1.48
CA GLY A 91 6.19 -3.52 0.36
C GLY A 91 5.41 -3.54 -0.95
N ASN A 92 5.95 -4.25 -1.93
CA ASN A 92 5.27 -4.49 -3.20
C ASN A 92 4.11 -5.49 -2.99
N ASN A 93 2.91 -5.18 -3.51
CA ASN A 93 1.71 -6.00 -3.30
C ASN A 93 1.65 -7.26 -4.19
N ASN A 94 2.56 -7.44 -5.15
CA ASN A 94 2.60 -8.61 -6.04
C ASN A 94 2.68 -9.93 -5.27
N THR A 95 3.65 -10.06 -4.36
CA THR A 95 3.82 -11.29 -3.54
C THR A 95 2.57 -11.58 -2.69
N PRO A 96 2.00 -10.62 -1.95
CA PRO A 96 0.71 -10.81 -1.29
C PRO A 96 -0.44 -11.26 -2.21
N VAL A 97 -0.54 -10.74 -3.44
CA VAL A 97 -1.59 -11.14 -4.39
C VAL A 97 -1.43 -12.60 -4.81
N ILE A 98 -0.19 -13.04 -5.09
CA ILE A 98 0.10 -14.46 -5.36
C ILE A 98 -0.33 -15.32 -4.17
N MET A 99 0.01 -14.90 -2.95
CA MET A 99 -0.38 -15.61 -1.72
C MET A 99 -1.90 -15.66 -1.50
N ILE A 100 -2.63 -14.61 -1.88
CA ILE A 100 -4.10 -14.59 -1.88
C ILE A 100 -4.64 -15.65 -2.85
N GLY A 101 -4.08 -15.73 -4.05
CA GLY A 101 -4.43 -16.75 -5.05
C GLY A 101 -4.18 -18.17 -4.54
N GLU A 102 -3.00 -18.44 -3.99
CA GLU A 102 -2.65 -19.75 -3.40
C GLU A 102 -3.59 -20.15 -2.25
N LYS A 103 -3.89 -19.20 -1.35
CA LYS A 103 -4.83 -19.44 -0.26
C LYS A 103 -6.25 -19.70 -0.77
N ALA A 104 -6.69 -18.95 -1.78
CA ALA A 104 -8.00 -19.14 -2.38
C ALA A 104 -8.11 -20.52 -3.05
N ASN A 105 -7.09 -20.96 -3.78
CA ASN A 105 -7.00 -22.29 -4.37
C ASN A 105 -7.24 -23.38 -3.30
N ALA A 106 -6.54 -23.31 -2.16
CA ALA A 106 -6.74 -24.26 -1.06
C ALA A 106 -8.16 -24.22 -0.47
N ILE A 107 -8.74 -23.03 -0.26
CA ILE A 107 -10.11 -22.89 0.25
C ILE A 107 -11.13 -23.47 -0.74
N ILE A 108 -10.97 -23.17 -2.03
CA ILE A 108 -11.87 -23.61 -3.09
C ILE A 108 -11.82 -25.14 -3.21
N LYS A 109 -10.63 -25.74 -3.31
CA LYS A 109 -10.48 -27.21 -3.35
C LYS A 109 -11.18 -27.88 -2.17
N LYS A 110 -10.97 -27.37 -0.96
CA LYS A 110 -11.63 -27.87 0.26
C LYS A 110 -13.15 -27.77 0.19
N ASP A 111 -13.69 -26.63 -0.26
CA ASP A 111 -15.14 -26.44 -0.36
C ASP A 111 -15.77 -27.35 -1.45
N TRP A 112 -15.02 -27.71 -2.49
CA TRP A 112 -15.43 -28.64 -3.55
C TRP A 112 -15.08 -30.11 -3.31
N ARG A 113 -14.46 -30.44 -2.16
CA ARG A 113 -14.04 -31.80 -1.79
C ARG A 113 -13.05 -32.46 -2.78
N TYR A 114 -12.18 -31.65 -3.37
CA TYR A 114 -10.99 -32.10 -4.12
C TYR A 114 -9.76 -32.18 -3.21
#